data_AF-A0A7V5C9F1-F1
#
_entry.id   AF-A0A7V5C9F1-F1
#
_cell.length_a   1.000
_cell.length_b   1.000
_cell.length_c   1.000
_cell.angle_alpha   90.00
_cell.angle_beta   90.00
_cell.angle_gamma   90.00
#
_symmetry.space_group_name_H-M   'P 1'
#
loop_
_entity.id
_entity.type
_entity.pdbx_description
1 polymer ?
#
loop_
_entity_poly.entity_id
_entity_poly.type
_entity_poly.pdbx_seq_one_letter_code
_entity_poly.pdbx_strand_id
1 'polypeptide(L)'
;MLIVRPGAAGFNAYALWGLGAVALVTIRDLAARRLSPHTPSVFVALFAAVLITLAAGAVTLTQGWAPVSAPAAGRIGLAAVFILVGYLASVAVMRVGEIGFTVPFRYTGLIWALMLGWLLFGDWPDRITLIGAGIVVGTGLFTLHRERRLARRSAARAGG
;
A
#
# COMPACT_ATOMS: atom_id res chain seq x y z
N MET A 1 0.69 17.92 -1.56
CA MET A 1 -0.21 19.09 -1.60
C MET A 1 -1.26 19.05 -2.72
N LEU A 2 -1.10 18.22 -3.77
CA LEU A 2 -2.04 18.23 -4.90
C LEU A 2 -3.06 17.06 -4.91
N ILE A 3 -2.78 15.98 -4.16
CA ILE A 3 -3.70 14.83 -4.01
C ILE A 3 -4.80 15.07 -2.94
N VAL A 4 -4.57 15.94 -1.95
CA VAL A 4 -5.50 16.15 -0.82
C VAL A 4 -6.56 17.23 -1.11
N ARG A 5 -6.76 17.61 -2.38
CA ARG A 5 -7.42 18.86 -2.81
C ARG A 5 -6.72 20.12 -2.28
N PRO A 6 -6.39 21.10 -3.14
CA PRO A 6 -5.95 22.40 -2.65
C PRO A 6 -7.18 23.15 -2.11
N GLY A 7 -7.26 23.25 -0.78
CA GLY A 7 -8.25 24.02 -0.06
C GLY A 7 -8.12 23.77 1.44
N ALA A 8 -8.38 24.79 2.26
CA ALA A 8 -8.29 24.71 3.73
C ALA A 8 -9.14 23.58 4.36
N ALA A 9 -10.04 22.93 3.60
CA ALA A 9 -10.80 21.76 4.02
C ALA A 9 -10.05 20.41 3.93
N GLY A 10 -8.98 20.32 3.12
CA GLY A 10 -8.20 19.08 2.94
C GLY A 10 -7.20 18.82 4.06
N PHE A 11 -6.74 19.87 4.74
CA PHE A 11 -5.89 19.76 5.93
C PHE A 11 -6.79 19.73 7.17
N ASN A 12 -7.42 18.59 7.40
CA ASN A 12 -8.28 18.33 8.55
C ASN A 12 -7.66 17.22 9.42
N ALA A 13 -8.30 16.91 10.55
CA ALA A 13 -7.81 15.86 11.46
C ALA A 13 -7.50 14.55 10.72
N TYR A 14 -8.28 14.17 9.69
CA TYR A 14 -8.09 12.94 8.91
C TYR A 14 -6.76 12.87 8.14
N ALA A 15 -6.16 14.00 7.78
CA ALA A 15 -4.83 14.01 7.17
C ALA A 15 -3.75 13.47 8.12
N LEU A 16 -3.89 13.72 9.43
CA LEU A 16 -2.99 13.18 10.46
C LEU A 16 -3.13 11.66 10.59
N TRP A 17 -4.34 11.11 10.41
CA TRP A 17 -4.55 9.66 10.37
C TRP A 17 -3.80 9.01 9.21
N GLY A 18 -3.77 9.67 8.05
CA GLY A 18 -2.98 9.21 6.89
C GLY A 18 -1.48 9.14 7.20
N LEU A 19 -0.92 10.17 7.85
CA LEU A 19 0.48 10.17 8.28
C LEU A 19 0.75 9.08 9.33
N GLY A 20 -0.12 8.94 10.32
CA GLY A 20 -0.06 7.87 11.32
C GLY A 20 -0.09 6.48 10.68
N ALA A 21 -0.97 6.27 9.71
CA ALA A 21 -1.05 5.01 8.96
C ALA A 21 0.26 4.70 8.22
N VAL A 22 0.88 5.68 7.55
CA VAL A 22 2.17 5.48 6.87
C VAL A 22 3.29 5.15 7.86
N ALA A 23 3.33 5.81 9.02
CA ALA A 23 4.29 5.51 10.07
C ALA A 23 4.14 4.06 10.58
N LEU A 24 2.92 3.65 10.91
CA LEU A 24 2.62 2.29 11.38
C LEU A 24 2.92 1.23 10.31
N VAL A 25 2.57 1.48 9.05
CA VAL A 25 2.91 0.60 7.92
C VAL A 25 4.41 0.45 7.78
N THR A 26 5.17 1.53 7.94
CA THR A 26 6.64 1.50 7.85
C THR A 26 7.25 0.70 9.01
N ILE A 27 6.75 0.89 10.24
CA ILE A 27 7.17 0.12 11.41
C ILE A 27 6.86 -1.37 11.21
N ARG A 28 5.66 -1.71 10.73
CA ARG A 28 5.25 -3.09 10.42
C ARG A 28 6.17 -3.70 9.37
N ASP A 29 6.44 -2.99 8.28
CA ASP A 29 7.32 -3.44 7.20
C ASP A 29 8.74 -3.71 7.71
N LEU A 30 9.28 -2.85 8.59
CA LEU A 30 10.59 -3.03 9.21
C LEU A 30 10.62 -4.18 10.22
N ALA A 31 9.58 -4.33 11.04
CA ALA A 31 9.45 -5.43 11.99
C ALA A 31 9.36 -6.78 11.26
N ALA A 32 8.57 -6.85 10.18
CA ALA A 32 8.44 -8.05 9.35
C ALA A 32 9.78 -8.49 8.73
N ARG A 33 10.68 -7.55 8.39
CA ARG A 33 12.04 -7.87 7.92
C ARG A 33 12.93 -8.50 8.99
N ARG A 34 12.71 -8.18 10.27
CA ARG A 34 13.49 -8.73 11.38
C ARG A 34 13.01 -10.10 11.82
N LEU A 35 11.87 -10.58 11.30
CA LEU A 35 11.38 -11.92 11.59
C LEU A 35 12.32 -12.97 11.00
N SER A 36 12.52 -14.05 11.76
CA SER A 36 13.38 -15.14 11.35
C SER A 36 12.93 -15.72 9.99
N PRO A 37 13.87 -16.07 9.09
CA PRO A 37 13.55 -16.79 7.86
C PRO A 37 12.76 -18.09 8.10
N HIS A 38 12.85 -18.68 9.30
CA HIS A 38 12.13 -19.90 9.67
C HIS A 38 10.66 -19.69 10.04
N THR A 39 10.19 -18.46 10.26
CA THR A 39 8.78 -18.19 10.55
C THR A 39 7.96 -18.30 9.26
N PRO A 40 6.88 -19.08 9.15
CA PRO A 40 6.07 -19.12 7.93
C PRO A 40 5.36 -17.77 7.65
N SER A 41 5.32 -17.31 6.39
CA SER A 41 4.66 -16.03 6.03
C SER A 41 3.16 -16.04 6.36
N VAL A 42 2.54 -17.22 6.29
CA VAL A 42 1.14 -17.44 6.66
C VAL A 42 0.91 -17.15 8.14
N PHE A 43 1.87 -17.47 9.02
CA PHE A 43 1.74 -17.20 10.45
C PHE A 43 1.71 -15.69 10.74
N VAL A 44 2.56 -14.92 10.04
CA VAL A 44 2.60 -13.46 10.11
C VAL A 44 1.29 -12.85 9.60
N ALA A 45 0.75 -13.40 8.50
CA ALA A 45 -0.54 -12.98 7.93
C ALA A 45 -1.71 -13.27 8.87
N LEU A 46 -1.75 -14.47 9.45
CA LEU A 46 -2.79 -14.87 10.38
C LEU A 46 -2.79 -13.99 11.63
N PHE A 47 -1.62 -13.74 12.22
CA PHE A 47 -1.49 -12.90 13.40
C PHE A 47 -1.95 -11.45 13.12
N ALA A 48 -1.53 -10.90 11.98
CA ALA A 48 -2.00 -9.58 11.54
C ALA A 48 -3.51 -9.55 11.31
N ALA A 49 -4.07 -10.58 10.66
CA ALA A 49 -5.50 -10.68 10.41
C ALA A 49 -6.31 -10.74 11.72
N VAL A 50 -5.85 -11.52 12.71
CA VAL A 50 -6.49 -11.59 14.04
C VAL A 50 -6.47 -10.23 14.72
N LEU A 51 -5.31 -9.55 14.78
CA LEU A 51 -5.21 -8.23 15.38
C LEU A 51 -6.11 -7.20 14.70
N ILE A 52 -6.12 -7.18 13.37
CA ILE A 52 -6.99 -6.28 12.59
C ILE A 52 -8.46 -6.60 12.85
N THR A 53 -8.83 -7.88 12.92
CA THR A 53 -10.20 -8.32 13.20
C THR A 53 -10.65 -7.88 14.60
N LEU A 54 -9.80 -8.06 15.61
CA LEU A 54 -10.10 -7.63 16.98
C LEU A 54 -10.21 -6.11 17.08
N ALA A 55 -9.30 -5.37 16.47
CA ALA A 55 -9.33 -3.90 16.45
C ALA A 55 -10.57 -3.38 15.72
N ALA A 56 -10.88 -3.92 14.54
CA ALA A 56 -12.08 -3.55 13.78
C ALA A 56 -13.36 -3.93 14.53
N GLY A 57 -13.38 -5.09 15.20
CA GLY A 57 -14.47 -5.51 16.07
C GLY A 57 -14.71 -4.52 17.21
N ALA A 58 -13.64 -4.10 17.90
CA ALA A 58 -13.74 -3.09 18.97
C ALA A 58 -14.26 -1.74 18.46
N VAL A 59 -13.80 -1.28 17.29
CA VAL A 59 -14.31 -0.04 16.66
C VAL A 59 -15.79 -0.18 16.26
N THR A 60 -16.22 -1.36 15.82
CA THR A 60 -17.61 -1.61 15.46
C THR A 60 -18.55 -1.43 16.66
N LEU A 61 -18.08 -1.68 17.88
CA LEU A 61 -18.85 -1.43 19.11
C LEU A 61 -19.20 0.05 19.32
N THR A 62 -18.41 0.98 18.78
CA THR A 62 -18.67 2.43 18.91
C THR A 62 -19.49 3.00 17.76
N GLN A 63 -19.50 2.33 16.59
CA GLN A 63 -20.18 2.80 15.38
C GLN A 63 -21.49 2.05 15.08
N GLY A 64 -21.75 0.93 15.75
CA GLY A 64 -22.91 0.08 15.52
C GLY A 64 -22.73 -0.87 14.33
N TRP A 65 -23.65 -1.83 14.22
CA TRP A 65 -23.64 -2.83 13.14
C TRP A 65 -24.56 -2.42 11.98
N ALA A 66 -24.01 -2.37 10.77
CA ALA A 66 -24.78 -2.16 9.56
C ALA A 66 -25.16 -3.52 8.92
N PRO A 67 -26.42 -3.73 8.51
CA PRO A 67 -26.83 -4.95 7.84
C PRO A 67 -26.13 -5.10 6.48
N VAL A 68 -25.50 -6.27 6.27
CA VAL A 68 -24.79 -6.57 5.03
C VAL A 68 -25.74 -7.25 4.05
N SER A 69 -26.03 -6.59 2.93
CA SER A 69 -26.81 -7.19 1.83
C SER A 69 -26.00 -8.28 1.11
N ALA A 70 -26.67 -9.25 0.48
CA ALA A 70 -25.99 -10.32 -0.26
C ALA A 70 -25.02 -9.82 -1.35
N PRO A 71 -25.36 -8.78 -2.15
CA PRO A 71 -24.40 -8.20 -3.10
C PRO A 71 -23.19 -7.55 -2.41
N ALA A 72 -23.40 -6.89 -1.27
CA ALA A 72 -22.32 -6.29 -0.50
C ALA A 72 -21.40 -7.38 0.10
N ALA A 73 -21.97 -8.48 0.60
CA ALA A 73 -21.22 -9.62 1.11
C ALA A 73 -20.31 -10.23 0.03
N GLY A 74 -20.81 -10.40 -1.20
CA GLY A 74 -20.01 -10.88 -2.33
C GLY A 74 -18.81 -9.96 -2.65
N ARG A 75 -19.03 -8.65 -2.66
CA ARG A 75 -17.96 -7.66 -2.89
C ARG A 75 -16.92 -7.65 -1.76
N ILE A 76 -17.37 -7.74 -0.51
CA ILE A 76 -16.50 -7.82 0.66
C ILE A 76 -15.65 -9.10 0.61
N GLY A 77 -16.26 -10.25 0.28
CA GLY A 77 -15.56 -11.52 0.14
C GLY A 77 -14.49 -11.47 -0.95
N LEU A 78 -14.82 -10.93 -2.12
CA LEU A 78 -13.87 -10.76 -3.22
C LEU A 78 -12.72 -9.81 -2.84
N ALA A 79 -13.03 -8.69 -2.18
CA ALA A 79 -12.02 -7.76 -1.68
C ALA A 79 -11.10 -8.44 -0.65
N ALA A 80 -11.64 -9.25 0.26
CA ALA A 80 -10.86 -9.98 1.25
C ALA A 80 -9.87 -10.96 0.60
N VAL A 81 -10.28 -11.68 -0.46
CA VAL A 81 -9.38 -12.56 -1.23
C VAL A 81 -8.25 -11.78 -1.88
N PHE A 82 -8.55 -10.65 -2.55
CA PHE A 82 -7.52 -9.82 -3.16
C PHE A 82 -6.54 -9.25 -2.13
N ILE A 83 -7.05 -8.79 -0.98
CA ILE A 83 -6.22 -8.30 0.13
C ILE A 83 -5.31 -9.41 0.67
N LEU A 84 -5.85 -10.61 0.88
CA LEU A 84 -5.07 -11.76 1.38
C LEU A 84 -3.95 -12.14 0.42
N VAL A 85 -4.27 -12.30 -0.87
CA VAL A 85 -3.28 -12.65 -1.90
C VAL A 85 -2.22 -11.54 -2.02
N GLY A 86 -2.64 -10.28 -2.09
CA GLY A 86 -1.73 -9.13 -2.16
C GLY A 86 -0.83 -8.99 -0.93
N TYR A 87 -1.35 -9.29 0.26
CA TYR A 87 -0.58 -9.27 1.50
C TYR A 87 0.46 -10.40 1.55
N LEU A 88 0.07 -11.63 1.19
CA LEU A 88 0.99 -12.77 1.13
C LEU A 88 2.12 -12.52 0.13
N ALA A 89 1.80 -11.99 -1.06
CA ALA A 89 2.80 -11.58 -2.05
C ALA A 89 3.72 -10.49 -1.51
N SER A 90 3.18 -9.47 -0.82
CA SER A 90 3.98 -8.40 -0.21
C SER A 90 4.95 -8.93 0.86
N VAL A 91 4.48 -9.82 1.74
CA VAL A 91 5.34 -10.44 2.77
C VAL A 91 6.40 -11.33 2.13
N ALA A 92 6.05 -12.13 1.13
CA ALA A 92 7.02 -12.97 0.42
C ALA A 92 8.13 -12.12 -0.20
N VAL A 93 7.76 -11.09 -0.96
CA VAL A 93 8.70 -10.14 -1.56
C VAL A 93 9.59 -9.46 -0.52
N MET A 94 9.06 -9.10 0.64
CA MET A 94 9.85 -8.47 1.71
C MET A 94 10.92 -9.40 2.30
N ARG A 95 10.70 -10.71 2.23
CA ARG A 95 11.53 -11.75 2.87
C ARG A 95 12.56 -12.37 1.95
N VAL A 96 12.23 -12.55 0.67
CA VAL A 96 13.11 -13.19 -0.33
C VAL A 96 13.49 -12.27 -1.48
N GLY A 97 12.82 -11.13 -1.65
CA GLY A 97 13.10 -10.18 -2.72
C GLY A 97 14.29 -9.27 -2.40
N GLU A 98 15.17 -9.09 -3.38
CA GLU A 98 16.19 -8.05 -3.31
C GLU A 98 15.53 -6.66 -3.23
N ILE A 99 15.97 -5.85 -2.27
CA ILE A 99 15.38 -4.53 -1.98
C ILE A 99 15.44 -3.65 -3.22
N GLY A 100 16.60 -3.61 -3.90
CA GLY A 100 16.81 -2.77 -5.09
C GLY A 100 15.94 -3.16 -6.28
N PHE A 101 15.53 -4.43 -6.39
CA PHE A 101 14.62 -4.88 -7.45
C PHE A 101 13.15 -4.58 -7.13
N THR A 102 12.80 -4.64 -5.84
CA THR A 102 11.41 -4.54 -5.38
C THR A 102 10.90 -3.11 -5.22
N VAL A 103 11.75 -2.21 -4.70
CA VAL A 103 11.40 -0.80 -4.42
C VAL A 103 10.71 -0.11 -5.61
N PRO A 104 11.17 -0.27 -6.87
CA PRO A 104 10.52 0.31 -8.05
C PRO A 104 9.03 -0.02 -8.19
N PHE A 105 8.63 -1.25 -7.87
CA PHE A 105 7.27 -1.73 -8.08
C PHE A 105 6.27 -1.09 -7.12
N ARG A 106 6.70 -0.69 -5.91
CA ARG A 106 5.84 0.00 -4.94
C ARG A 106 5.27 1.31 -5.50
N TYR A 107 6.01 1.98 -6.38
CA TYR A 107 5.56 3.23 -7.01
C TYR A 107 4.53 3.00 -8.12
N THR A 108 4.51 1.82 -8.75
CA THR A 108 3.54 1.48 -9.80
C THR A 108 2.13 1.22 -9.24
N GLY A 109 2.00 1.00 -7.93
CA GLY A 109 0.73 0.74 -7.27
C GLY A 109 -0.29 1.87 -7.47
N LEU A 110 0.16 3.13 -7.53
CA LEU A 110 -0.72 4.27 -7.80
C LEU A 110 -1.33 4.21 -9.21
N ILE A 111 -0.53 3.81 -10.20
CA ILE A 111 -0.99 3.68 -11.60
C ILE A 111 -2.06 2.60 -11.68
N TRP A 112 -1.79 1.44 -11.08
CA TRP A 112 -2.76 0.34 -11.03
C TRP A 112 -4.03 0.71 -10.26
N ALA A 113 -3.92 1.43 -9.14
CA ALA A 113 -5.07 1.91 -8.38
C ALA A 113 -5.98 2.82 -9.21
N LEU A 114 -5.40 3.73 -10.01
CA LEU A 114 -6.15 4.61 -10.91
C LEU A 114 -6.83 3.83 -12.04
N MET A 115 -6.08 2.93 -12.69
CA MET A 115 -6.60 2.12 -13.80
C MET A 115 -7.73 1.20 -13.34
N LEU A 116 -7.54 0.49 -12.23
CA LEU A 116 -8.55 -0.42 -11.67
C LEU A 116 -9.74 0.35 -11.09
N GLY A 117 -9.51 1.53 -10.50
CA GLY A 117 -10.56 2.44 -10.05
C GLY A 117 -11.52 2.80 -11.19
N TRP A 118 -10.96 3.23 -12.31
CA TRP A 118 -11.76 3.54 -13.50
C TRP A 118 -12.41 2.30 -14.12
N LEU A 119 -11.68 1.20 -14.27
CA LEU A 119 -12.17 0.00 -14.96
C LEU A 119 -13.30 -0.72 -14.18
N LEU A 120 -13.19 -0.79 -12.85
CA LEU A 120 -14.13 -1.54 -12.00
C LEU A 120 -15.30 -0.69 -11.50
N PHE A 121 -15.08 0.62 -11.28
CA PHE A 121 -16.08 1.50 -10.67
C PHE A 121 -16.57 2.59 -11.62
N GLY A 122 -15.93 2.79 -12.77
CA GLY A 122 -16.27 3.88 -13.70
C GLY A 122 -15.87 5.26 -13.20
N ASP A 123 -15.20 5.35 -12.05
CA ASP A 123 -14.82 6.59 -11.40
C ASP A 123 -13.56 7.16 -12.06
N TRP A 124 -13.74 8.11 -12.99
CA TRP A 124 -12.62 8.86 -13.56
C TRP A 124 -12.18 9.98 -12.61
N PRO A 125 -10.89 10.05 -12.22
CA PRO A 125 -10.41 11.09 -11.33
C PRO A 125 -10.54 12.49 -11.93
N ASP A 126 -10.82 13.49 -11.10
CA ASP A 126 -10.87 14.88 -11.54
C ASP A 126 -9.48 15.41 -11.98
N ARG A 127 -9.48 16.57 -12.66
CA ARG A 127 -8.26 17.16 -13.22
C ARG A 127 -7.18 17.41 -12.15
N ILE A 128 -7.57 17.79 -10.94
CA ILE A 128 -6.64 18.06 -9.85
C ILE A 128 -6.02 16.74 -9.37
N THR A 129 -6.82 15.70 -9.17
CA THR A 129 -6.34 14.36 -8.78
C THR A 129 -5.37 13.80 -9.82
N LEU A 130 -5.64 14.00 -11.11
CA LEU A 130 -4.76 13.59 -12.20
C LEU A 130 -3.40 14.33 -12.19
N ILE A 131 -3.38 15.64 -11.95
CA ILE A 131 -2.11 16.38 -11.81
C ILE A 131 -1.33 15.84 -10.59
N GLY A 132 -2.02 15.56 -9.49
CA GLY A 132 -1.39 15.05 -8.27
C GLY A 132 -0.80 13.66 -8.47
N ALA A 133 -1.56 12.80 -9.14
CA ALA A 133 -1.11 11.49 -9.57
C ALA A 133 0.10 11.59 -10.51
N GLY A 134 0.08 12.51 -11.48
CA GLY A 134 1.19 12.76 -12.40
C GLY A 134 2.49 13.13 -11.68
N ILE A 135 2.42 13.98 -10.65
CA ILE A 135 3.58 14.33 -9.82
C ILE A 135 4.13 13.11 -9.10
N VAL A 136 3.27 12.28 -8.48
CA VAL A 136 3.71 11.09 -7.76
C VAL A 136 4.31 10.06 -8.69
N VAL A 137 3.67 9.80 -9.84
CA VAL A 137 4.18 8.89 -10.87
C VAL A 137 5.52 9.40 -11.41
N GLY A 138 5.63 10.69 -11.74
CA GLY A 138 6.87 11.31 -12.21
C GLY A 138 8.00 11.22 -11.18
N THR A 139 7.70 11.44 -9.91
CA THR A 139 8.68 11.31 -8.81
C THR A 139 9.11 9.86 -8.61
N GLY A 140 8.18 8.91 -8.72
CA GLY A 140 8.46 7.48 -8.68
C GLY A 140 9.36 7.02 -9.83
N LEU A 141 9.06 7.46 -11.07
CA LEU A 141 9.88 7.19 -12.26
C LEU A 141 11.27 7.82 -12.16
N PHE A 142 11.37 9.04 -11.64
CA PHE A 142 12.65 9.70 -11.40
C PHE A 142 13.49 8.95 -10.36
N THR A 143 12.87 8.52 -9.25
CA THR A 143 13.53 7.73 -8.20
C THR A 143 14.05 6.43 -8.77
N LEU A 144 13.23 5.72 -9.55
CA LEU A 144 13.62 4.51 -10.26
C LEU A 144 14.81 4.74 -11.20
N HIS A 145 14.78 5.80 -12.00
CA HIS A 145 15.88 6.15 -12.90
C HIS A 145 17.18 6.43 -12.14
N ARG A 146 17.08 7.16 -11.03
CA ARG A 146 18.22 7.51 -10.17
C ARG A 146 18.82 6.27 -9.49
N GLU A 147 18.01 5.38 -8.95
CA GLU A 147 18.47 4.13 -8.31
C GLU A 147 19.15 3.20 -9.33
N ARG A 148 18.59 3.06 -10.54
CA ARG A 148 19.24 2.30 -11.63
C ARG A 148 20.61 2.86 -12.01
N ARG A 149 20.75 4.19 -12.05
CA ARG A 149 22.04 4.85 -12.29
C ARG A 149 23.05 4.61 -11.15
N LEU A 150 22.60 4.64 -9.90
CA LEU A 150 23.44 4.38 -8.73
C LEU A 150 23.92 2.92 -8.70
N ALA A 151 23.02 1.96 -8.93
CA ALA A 151 23.36 0.53 -8.97
C ALA A 151 24.41 0.21 -10.05
N ARG A 152 24.28 0.80 -11.26
CA ARG A 152 25.27 0.66 -12.34
C ARG A 152 26.64 1.24 -11.98
N ARG A 153 26.68 2.36 -11.25
CA ARG A 153 27.94 2.97 -10.78
C ARG A 153 28.63 2.13 -9.71
N SER A 154 27.87 1.52 -8.80
CA SER A 154 28.42 0.62 -7.79
C SER A 154 29.00 -0.66 -8.42
N ALA A 155 28.31 -1.23 -9.40
CA ALA A 155 28.80 -2.40 -10.14
C ALA A 155 30.10 -2.11 -10.91
N ALA A 156 30.21 -0.92 -11.53
CA ALA A 156 31.43 -0.50 -12.23
C ALA A 156 32.64 -0.26 -11.31
N ARG A 157 32.42 0.03 -10.02
CA ARG A 157 33.49 0.19 -9.02
C ARG A 157 33.95 -1.10 -8.35
N ALA A 158 33.13 -2.16 -8.41
CA ALA A 158 33.46 -3.46 -7.80
C ALA A 158 34.21 -4.39 -8.76
N GLY A 159 34.29 -4.05 -10.06
CA GLY A 159 34.93 -4.85 -11.11
C GLY A 159 36.25 -4.27 -11.65
N GLY A 160 36.84 -3.27 -10.99
CA GLY A 160 38.15 -2.69 -11.32
C GLY A 160 39.01 -2.60 -10.08
#